data_AF-U4L1G2-F1
#
_entry.id   AF-U4L1G2-F1
#
_cell.length_a   1.000
_cell.length_b   1.000
_cell.length_c   1.000
_cell.angle_alpha   90.00
_cell.angle_beta   90.00
_cell.angle_gamma   90.00
#
_symmetry.space_group_name_H-M   'P 1'
#
loop_
_entity.id
_entity.type
_entity.pdbx_description
1 polymer ?
#
loop_
_entity_poly.entity_id
_entity_poly.type
_entity_poly.pdbx_seq_one_letter_code
_entity_poly.pdbx_strand_id
1 'polypeptide(L)'
;MQASADAGSPENPYRTILESCVGLLFFGVPNQGLETSELLSVVGDQNNAHLLQDLKKSSNLLRTMHEDFVEILFSIRDCEVVSFFQGNEKKHSHSTRVVTIVMRESATQSIPNERFHNQIPLEGDHSSMVK
;
A
#
# COMPACT_ATOMS: atom_id res chain seq x y z
N MET A 1 -30.48 -20.42 -38.43
CA MET A 1 -29.25 -19.66 -38.14
C MET A 1 -29.71 -18.25 -37.81
N GLN A 2 -29.49 -17.68 -36.63
CA GLN A 2 -28.22 -17.57 -35.93
C GLN A 2 -28.49 -17.32 -34.44
N ALA A 3 -27.72 -18.01 -33.60
CA ALA A 3 -27.71 -17.80 -32.15
C ALA A 3 -26.95 -16.51 -31.84
N SER A 4 -27.51 -15.65 -30.99
CA SER A 4 -26.76 -14.65 -30.23
C SER A 4 -26.60 -15.17 -28.81
N ALA A 5 -25.46 -15.80 -28.58
CA ALA A 5 -24.98 -16.10 -27.24
C ALA A 5 -24.44 -14.80 -26.65
N ASP A 6 -25.28 -14.06 -25.92
CA ASP A 6 -24.81 -13.14 -24.89
C ASP A 6 -24.64 -13.96 -23.61
N ALA A 7 -23.54 -14.73 -23.56
CA ALA A 7 -23.09 -15.35 -22.33
C ALA A 7 -22.40 -14.24 -21.53
N GLY A 8 -23.22 -13.45 -20.82
CA GLY A 8 -22.74 -12.47 -19.85
C GLY A 8 -21.72 -13.14 -18.93
N SER A 9 -20.51 -12.57 -18.91
CA SER A 9 -19.48 -12.95 -17.96
C SER A 9 -20.10 -13.00 -16.55
N PRO A 10 -19.81 -14.02 -15.71
CA PRO A 10 -20.33 -14.03 -14.36
C PRO A 10 -19.97 -12.71 -13.70
N GLU A 11 -20.99 -11.98 -13.21
CA GLU A 11 -20.74 -10.72 -12.52
C GLU A 11 -19.68 -10.94 -11.46
N ASN A 12 -18.67 -10.07 -11.44
CA ASN A 12 -17.59 -10.14 -10.46
C ASN A 12 -18.23 -10.19 -9.06
N PRO A 13 -18.05 -11.27 -8.28
CA PRO A 13 -18.75 -11.45 -7.00
C PRO A 13 -18.38 -10.37 -5.97
N TYR A 14 -17.32 -9.61 -6.22
CA TYR A 14 -16.87 -8.51 -5.38
C TYR A 14 -17.43 -7.14 -5.80
N ARG A 15 -18.18 -7.05 -6.90
CA ARG A 15 -18.73 -5.79 -7.43
C ARG A 15 -19.57 -5.05 -6.39
N THR A 16 -20.48 -5.74 -5.71
CA THR A 16 -21.32 -5.14 -4.67
C THR A 16 -20.50 -4.63 -3.49
N ILE A 17 -19.43 -5.32 -3.09
CA ILE A 17 -18.53 -4.88 -2.01
C ILE A 17 -17.81 -3.60 -2.43
N LEU A 18 -17.30 -3.59 -3.67
CA LEU A 18 -16.58 -2.45 -4.23
C LEU A 18 -17.48 -1.21 -4.32
N GLU A 19 -18.70 -1.36 -4.83
CA GLU A 19 -19.70 -0.29 -4.94
C GLU A 19 -20.19 0.19 -3.57
N SER A 20 -20.05 -0.61 -2.52
CA SER A 20 -20.38 -0.25 -1.14
C SER A 20 -19.19 0.37 -0.37
N CYS A 21 -18.00 0.42 -0.98
CA CYS A 21 -16.79 0.94 -0.35
C CYS A 21 -16.75 2.47 -0.45
N VAL A 22 -16.85 3.13 0.71
CA VAL A 22 -16.81 4.60 0.81
C VAL A 22 -15.44 5.14 1.20
N GLY A 23 -14.51 4.26 1.59
CA GLY A 23 -13.17 4.67 1.93
C GLY A 23 -12.22 3.54 2.30
N LEU A 24 -10.93 3.87 2.27
CA LEU A 24 -9.80 3.00 2.56
C LEU A 24 -8.93 3.65 3.63
N LEU A 25 -8.57 2.86 4.64
CA LEU A 25 -7.65 3.25 5.70
C LEU A 25 -6.36 2.46 5.54
N PHE A 26 -5.27 3.15 5.24
CA PHE A 26 -3.96 2.54 5.00
C PHE A 26 -3.02 2.78 6.17
N PHE A 27 -2.42 1.71 6.69
CA PHE A 27 -1.52 1.78 7.84
C PHE A 27 -0.11 1.39 7.40
N GLY A 28 0.73 2.39 7.11
CA GLY A 28 2.13 2.15 6.74
C GLY A 28 2.30 1.28 5.49
N VAL A 29 1.39 1.39 4.52
CA VAL A 29 1.42 0.57 3.29
C VAL A 29 2.61 1.01 2.42
N PRO A 30 3.49 0.10 1.96
CA PRO A 30 4.66 0.45 1.15
C PRO A 30 4.30 0.61 -0.33
N ASN A 31 3.38 1.52 -0.67
CA ASN A 31 2.87 1.68 -2.04
C ASN A 31 3.97 2.06 -3.06
N GLN A 32 5.01 2.76 -2.61
CA GLN A 32 6.19 3.09 -3.42
C GLN A 32 7.42 2.26 -3.05
N GLY A 33 7.23 1.21 -2.25
CA GLY A 33 8.27 0.29 -1.82
C GLY A 33 8.80 0.55 -0.42
N LEU A 34 9.75 -0.31 -0.07
CA LEU A 34 10.33 -0.49 1.26
C LEU A 34 11.84 -0.23 1.22
N GLU A 35 12.41 0.19 2.35
CA GLU A 35 13.86 0.12 2.53
C GLU A 35 14.29 -1.33 2.80
N THR A 36 14.78 -2.00 1.76
CA THR A 36 15.09 -3.44 1.81
C THR A 36 16.54 -3.75 2.20
N SER A 37 17.39 -2.74 2.39
CA SER A 37 18.82 -2.92 2.67
C SER A 37 19.08 -3.74 3.94
N GLU A 38 18.36 -3.46 5.02
CA GLU A 38 18.49 -4.22 6.27
C GLU A 38 17.90 -5.63 6.14
N LEU A 39 16.79 -5.78 5.40
CA LEU A 39 16.15 -7.09 5.19
C LEU A 39 16.99 -8.02 4.31
N LEU A 40 17.67 -7.48 3.30
CA LEU A 40 18.59 -8.24 2.45
C LEU A 40 19.72 -8.86 3.28
N SER A 41 20.21 -8.16 4.31
CA SER A 41 21.25 -8.68 5.20
C SER A 41 20.79 -9.88 6.04
N VAL A 42 19.49 -9.95 6.34
CA VAL A 42 18.86 -11.05 7.09
C VAL A 42 18.51 -12.22 6.16
N VAL A 43 18.03 -11.91 4.96
CA VAL A 43 17.55 -12.90 3.98
C VAL A 43 18.70 -13.61 3.26
N GLY A 44 19.80 -12.91 2.95
CA GLY A 44 20.93 -13.47 2.20
C GLY A 44 20.48 -14.05 0.85
N ASP A 45 20.94 -15.26 0.53
CA ASP A 45 20.68 -15.96 -0.74
C ASP A 45 19.41 -16.84 -0.72
N GLN A 46 18.52 -16.63 0.25
CA GLN A 46 17.30 -17.44 0.34
C GLN A 46 16.26 -17.07 -0.73
N ASN A 47 15.33 -17.99 -1.00
CA ASN A 47 14.31 -17.84 -2.06
C ASN A 47 13.42 -16.59 -1.92
N ASN A 48 13.28 -16.04 -0.72
CA ASN A 48 12.55 -14.81 -0.43
C ASN A 48 13.33 -13.53 -0.80
N ALA A 49 14.58 -13.62 -1.27
CA ALA A 49 15.32 -12.46 -1.77
C ALA A 49 14.63 -11.80 -2.97
N HIS A 50 13.94 -12.58 -3.82
CA HIS A 50 13.15 -12.05 -4.94
C HIS A 50 12.02 -11.12 -4.46
N LEU A 51 11.34 -11.48 -3.37
CA LEU A 51 10.29 -10.65 -2.79
C LEU A 51 10.84 -9.29 -2.34
N LEU A 52 12.08 -9.22 -1.86
CA LEU A 52 12.72 -7.96 -1.52
C LEU A 52 13.05 -7.10 -2.74
N GLN A 53 13.26 -7.72 -3.92
CA GLN A 53 13.38 -6.96 -5.17
C GLN A 53 12.02 -6.42 -5.61
N ASP A 54 10.97 -7.23 -5.49
CA ASP A 54 9.60 -6.85 -5.81
C ASP A 54 9.06 -5.75 -4.90
N LEU A 55 9.45 -5.73 -3.62
CA LEU A 55 9.04 -4.70 -2.65
C LEU A 55 9.98 -3.49 -2.60
N LYS A 56 11.06 -3.49 -3.37
CA LYS A 56 12.00 -2.37 -3.41
C LYS A 56 11.36 -1.15 -4.07
N LYS A 57 11.79 0.03 -3.66
CA LYS A 57 11.45 1.28 -4.34
C LYS A 57 11.69 1.18 -5.84
N SER A 58 10.70 1.65 -6.61
CA SER A 58 10.71 1.65 -8.09
C SER A 58 10.74 0.26 -8.74
N SER A 59 10.31 -0.80 -8.05
CA SER A 59 10.10 -2.09 -8.70
C SER A 59 8.99 -2.00 -9.74
N ASN A 60 9.09 -2.82 -10.80
CA ASN A 60 8.04 -2.87 -11.81
C ASN A 60 6.72 -3.40 -11.24
N LEU A 61 6.79 -4.34 -10.29
CA LEU A 61 5.60 -4.89 -9.65
C LEU A 61 4.79 -3.80 -8.94
N LEU A 62 5.43 -3.02 -8.07
CA LEU A 62 4.74 -1.97 -7.32
C LEU A 62 4.20 -0.88 -8.24
N ARG A 63 4.92 -0.56 -9.32
CA ARG A 63 4.42 0.39 -10.33
C ARG A 63 3.14 -0.12 -10.99
N THR A 64 3.11 -1.36 -11.46
CA THR A 64 1.91 -1.95 -12.06
C THR A 64 0.77 -2.05 -11.06
N MET A 65 1.03 -2.51 -9.83
CA MET A 65 0.01 -2.57 -8.77
C MET A 65 -0.57 -1.19 -8.43
N HIS A 66 0.27 -0.15 -8.43
CA HIS A 66 -0.18 1.23 -8.18
C HIS A 66 -1.04 1.76 -9.34
N GLU A 67 -0.62 1.54 -10.58
CA GLU A 67 -1.39 1.91 -11.78
C GLU A 67 -2.78 1.25 -11.75
N ASP A 68 -2.84 -0.07 -11.52
CA ASP A 68 -4.09 -0.84 -11.43
C ASP A 68 -4.98 -0.35 -10.26
N PHE A 69 -4.38 -0.10 -9.09
CA PHE A 69 -5.10 0.39 -7.92
C PHE A 69 -5.76 1.74 -8.18
N VAL A 70 -5.02 2.69 -8.79
CA VAL A 70 -5.53 4.02 -9.09
C VAL A 70 -6.65 3.95 -10.13
N GLU A 71 -6.50 3.13 -11.17
CA GLU A 71 -7.53 2.92 -12.19
C GLU A 71 -8.83 2.40 -11.58
N ILE A 72 -8.73 1.35 -10.75
CA ILE A 72 -9.89 0.76 -10.07
C ILE A 72 -10.52 1.78 -9.11
N LEU A 73 -9.73 2.45 -8.28
CA LEU A 73 -10.25 3.38 -7.28
C LEU A 73 -11.02 4.53 -7.95
N PHE A 74 -10.52 5.07 -9.06
CA PHE A 74 -11.19 6.14 -9.80
C PHE A 74 -12.45 5.67 -10.56
N SER A 75 -12.64 4.36 -10.73
CA SER A 75 -13.90 3.81 -11.23
C SER A 75 -15.01 3.79 -10.17
N ILE A 76 -14.64 3.91 -8.89
CA ILE A 76 -15.57 3.91 -7.75
C ILE A 76 -15.94 5.35 -7.42
N ARG A 77 -17.23 5.60 -7.25
CA ARG A 77 -17.73 6.91 -6.84
C ARG A 77 -17.46 7.14 -5.35
N ASP A 78 -16.96 8.32 -5.00
CA ASP A 78 -16.90 8.87 -3.63
C ASP A 78 -16.12 8.00 -2.60
N CYS A 79 -15.05 7.31 -3.03
CA CYS A 79 -14.18 6.55 -2.12
C CYS A 79 -13.00 7.40 -1.63
N GLU A 80 -12.91 7.64 -0.31
CA GLU A 80 -11.82 8.41 0.30
C GLU A 80 -10.65 7.52 0.75
N VAL A 81 -9.41 7.94 0.48
CA VAL A 81 -8.21 7.29 1.02
C VAL A 81 -7.65 8.11 2.17
N VAL A 82 -7.44 7.46 3.31
CA VAL A 82 -6.76 8.01 4.49
C VAL A 82 -5.54 7.15 4.79
N SER A 83 -4.38 7.80 4.82
CA SER A 83 -3.10 7.14 5.03
C SER A 83 -2.50 7.52 6.37
N PHE A 84 -2.29 6.50 7.19
CA PHE A 84 -1.57 6.57 8.44
C PHE A 84 -0.11 6.19 8.22
N PHE A 85 0.80 7.01 8.74
CA PHE A 85 2.24 6.80 8.60
C PHE A 85 2.95 6.99 9.93
N GLN A 86 4.16 6.43 10.03
CA GLN A 86 4.99 6.58 11.21
C GLN A 86 5.36 8.06 11.39
N GLY A 87 4.86 8.68 12.46
CA GLY A 87 5.26 10.01 12.85
C GLY A 87 6.72 10.04 13.32
N ASN A 88 7.30 11.23 13.45
CA ASN A 88 8.64 11.36 14.00
C ASN A 88 8.69 10.78 15.42
N GLU A 89 9.43 9.70 15.62
CA GLU A 89 9.64 9.16 16.95
C GLU A 89 10.47 10.14 17.80
N LYS A 90 10.01 10.37 19.03
CA LYS A 90 10.90 10.77 20.12
C LYS A 90 11.77 9.55 20.41
N LYS A 91 13.08 9.64 20.12
CA LYS A 91 14.11 8.63 20.41
C LYS A 91 13.71 7.73 21.59
N HIS A 92 13.24 6.52 21.32
CA HIS A 92 13.07 5.54 22.38
C HIS A 92 14.46 5.16 22.91
N SER A 93 14.67 5.43 24.20
CA SER A 93 15.95 5.55 24.91
C SER A 93 16.86 4.30 24.94
N HIS A 94 16.61 3.24 24.17
CA HIS A 94 17.41 2.01 24.25
C HIS A 94 17.73 1.33 22.90
N SER A 95 17.19 1.82 21.77
CA SER A 95 17.66 1.39 20.44
C SER A 95 18.39 2.57 19.78
N THR A 96 19.68 2.40 19.50
CA THR A 96 20.48 3.40 18.79
C THR A 96 20.12 3.54 17.31
N ARG A 97 19.19 2.73 16.80
CA ARG A 97 18.70 2.78 15.42
C ARG A 97 17.18 2.67 15.40
N VAL A 98 16.52 3.80 15.14
CA VAL A 98 15.14 3.81 14.64
C VAL A 98 15.26 3.62 13.14
N VAL A 99 14.79 2.48 12.63
CA VAL A 99 14.80 2.18 11.20
C VAL A 99 13.38 2.40 10.70
N THR A 100 13.19 3.49 9.95
CA THR A 100 11.94 3.72 9.23
C THR A 100 11.91 2.78 8.03
N ILE A 101 11.17 1.69 8.17
CA ILE A 101 11.06 0.63 7.16
C ILE A 101 10.25 1.13 5.94
N VAL A 102 9.19 1.90 6.20
CA VAL A 102 8.31 2.49 5.18
C VAL A 102 8.43 4.00 5.25
N MET A 103 9.02 4.61 4.22
CA MET A 103 9.13 6.07 4.13
C MET A 103 7.75 6.71 4.05
N ARG A 104 7.61 7.94 4.56
CA ARG A 104 6.34 8.68 4.56
C ARG A 104 5.70 8.73 3.18
N GLU A 105 6.48 9.02 2.15
CA GLU A 105 6.01 9.13 0.77
C GLU A 105 5.40 7.82 0.28
N SER A 106 5.96 6.68 0.70
CA SER A 106 5.44 5.36 0.38
C SER A 106 4.10 5.09 1.07
N ALA A 107 3.93 5.59 2.30
CA ALA A 107 2.71 5.42 3.09
C ALA A 107 1.55 6.36 2.73
N THR A 108 1.82 7.56 2.17
CA THR A 108 0.82 8.65 2.01
C THR A 108 0.65 9.19 0.59
N GLN A 109 1.19 8.53 -0.42
CA GLN A 109 1.03 8.93 -1.83
C GLN A 109 0.39 7.78 -2.60
N SER A 110 -0.74 7.30 -2.06
CA SER A 110 -1.44 6.14 -2.58
C SER A 110 -2.28 6.48 -3.80
N ILE A 111 -2.64 7.75 -3.95
CA ILE A 111 -3.43 8.29 -5.06
C ILE A 111 -2.86 9.63 -5.55
N PRO A 112 -3.09 9.98 -6.83
CA PRO A 112 -2.80 11.32 -7.32
C PRO A 112 -3.56 12.38 -6.50
N ASN A 113 -2.84 13.43 -6.07
CA ASN A 113 -3.39 14.54 -5.29
C ASN A 113 -4.03 14.12 -3.94
N GLU A 114 -3.48 13.11 -3.28
CA GLU A 114 -3.89 12.74 -1.93
C GLU A 114 -3.92 13.97 -1.00
N ARG A 115 -5.06 14.17 -0.33
CA ARG A 115 -5.29 15.38 0.48
C ARG A 115 -4.40 15.34 1.71
N PHE A 116 -3.70 16.45 1.99
CA PHE A 116 -2.82 16.54 3.16
C PHE A 116 -3.50 16.22 4.49
N HIS A 117 -4.79 16.57 4.66
CA HIS A 117 -5.55 16.25 5.88
C HIS A 117 -5.92 14.77 6.02
N ASN A 118 -5.77 13.98 4.96
CA ASN A 118 -5.94 12.53 4.98
C ASN A 118 -4.62 11.80 5.29
N GLN A 119 -3.53 12.53 5.50
CA GLN A 119 -2.23 11.98 5.91
C GLN A 119 -2.06 12.15 7.42
N ILE A 120 -2.23 11.07 8.16
CA ILE A 120 -2.29 11.10 9.62
C ILE A 120 -1.01 10.49 10.20
N PRO A 121 -0.15 11.26 10.90
CA PRO A 121 0.97 10.69 11.61
C PRO A 121 0.47 9.92 12.84
N LEU A 122 1.02 8.75 13.08
CA LEU A 122 0.82 7.98 14.31
C LEU A 122 2.06 8.03 15.20
N GLU A 123 1.86 8.13 16.50
CA GLU A 123 2.93 8.05 17.49
C GLU A 123 3.34 6.58 17.71
N GLY A 124 4.64 6.30 17.66
CA GLY A 124 5.20 4.96 17.87
C GLY A 124 5.86 4.38 16.62
N ASP A 125 6.26 3.11 16.70
CA ASP A 125 6.91 2.39 15.60
C ASP A 125 5.90 1.62 14.72
N HIS A 126 6.37 1.04 13.62
CA HIS A 126 5.55 0.24 12.70
C HIS A 126 4.84 -0.94 13.40
N SER A 127 5.41 -1.47 14.49
CA SER A 127 4.79 -2.56 15.28
C SER A 127 3.63 -2.10 16.15
N SER A 128 3.57 -0.81 16.48
CA SER A 128 2.51 -0.21 17.28
C SER A 128 1.31 0.29 16.45
N MET A 129 1.45 0.32 15.12
CA MET A 129 0.49 0.90 14.20
C MET A 129 -0.81 0.08 14.06
N VAL A 130 -0.73 -1.23 14.26
CA VAL A 130 -1.87 -2.16 14.20
C VAL A 130 -1.76 -3.11 15.39
N LYS A 131 -2.56 -2.89 16.42
CA LYS A 131 -2.67 -3.73 17.62
C LYS A 131 -4.13 -3.99 17.96
#